data_AF-A0A5P9J349-F1
#
_entry.id   AF-A0A5P9J349-F1
#
_cell.length_a   1.000
_cell.length_b   1.000
_cell.length_c   1.000
_cell.angle_alpha   90.00
_cell.angle_beta   90.00
_cell.angle_gamma   90.00
#
_symmetry.space_group_name_H-M   'P 1'
#
loop_
_entity.id
_entity.type
_entity.pdbx_description
1 polymer ?
#
loop_
_entity_poly.entity_id
_entity_poly.type
_entity_poly.pdbx_seq_one_letter_code
_entity_poly.pdbx_strand_id
1 'polypeptide(L)'
;MTSAHVKDTTTQLISSYPQFNTLLLDYQVISDLVDPTSVTRFMHQNKLKHLVIANVPSDMNFGHLKRWPNLRGVFIAPSTDEQVMQGLQAIAEGKLWFPRKVTDHWMRHYLATEEHQQSQKSLLTEKEMTVLKLLASGMPLISIAERLFISDATVRVHLHKIYQKIGVKNKQQAMLWSQQHLT
;
A
#
# COMPACT_ATOMS: atom_id res chain seq x y z
N MET A 1 -17.05 13.54 45.89
CA MET A 1 -15.83 13.01 46.51
C MET A 1 -15.00 12.35 45.40
N THR A 2 -14.52 13.13 44.44
CA THR A 2 -13.24 13.86 44.42
C THR A 2 -12.04 12.92 44.38
N SER A 3 -11.54 12.66 43.17
CA SER A 3 -10.21 12.11 42.90
C SER A 3 -9.85 12.54 41.48
N ALA A 4 -9.33 13.77 41.36
CA ALA A 4 -7.90 14.05 41.16
C ALA A 4 -7.42 13.68 39.74
N HIS A 5 -7.87 14.48 38.77
CA HIS A 5 -7.22 14.63 37.47
C HIS A 5 -5.90 15.39 37.65
N VAL A 6 -4.82 14.65 37.94
CA VAL A 6 -3.46 15.20 37.88
C VAL A 6 -3.03 15.18 36.42
N LYS A 7 -3.09 16.36 35.80
CA LYS A 7 -2.58 16.66 34.47
C LYS A 7 -1.06 16.78 34.54
N ASP A 8 -0.35 15.70 34.22
CA ASP A 8 1.06 15.75 33.86
C ASP A 8 1.19 15.87 32.34
N THR A 9 1.97 16.84 31.88
CA THR A 9 2.09 17.26 30.46
C THR A 9 2.65 16.15 29.54
N THR A 10 3.22 15.09 30.11
CA THR A 10 3.67 13.88 29.39
C THR A 10 2.55 12.83 29.24
N THR A 11 1.56 12.84 30.14
CA THR A 11 0.38 11.94 30.16
C THR A 11 -0.65 12.31 29.09
N GLN A 12 -0.54 13.49 28.46
CA GLN A 12 -1.38 13.90 27.34
C GLN A 12 -0.94 13.34 25.97
N LEU A 13 0.28 12.81 25.86
CA LEU A 13 0.90 12.51 24.56
C LEU A 13 0.60 11.08 24.09
N ILE A 14 0.42 10.14 25.02
CA ILE A 14 0.17 8.72 24.76
C ILE A 14 -0.81 8.22 25.83
N SER A 15 -2.08 8.05 25.49
CA SER A 15 -3.02 7.38 26.39
C SER A 15 -3.17 5.92 25.98
N SER A 16 -2.97 5.03 26.95
CA SER A 16 -3.25 3.60 26.76
C SER A 16 -4.62 3.28 27.34
N TYR A 17 -5.40 2.48 26.62
CA TYR A 17 -6.67 1.93 27.09
C TYR A 17 -6.53 0.41 27.15
N PRO A 18 -5.94 -0.14 28.24
CA PRO A 18 -5.70 -1.57 28.36
C PRO A 18 -6.96 -2.42 28.23
N GLN A 19 -8.12 -1.90 28.66
CA GLN A 19 -9.42 -2.56 28.51
C GLN A 19 -9.82 -2.80 27.05
N PHE A 20 -9.28 -2.01 26.13
CA PHE A 20 -9.49 -2.14 24.69
C PHE A 20 -8.25 -2.67 23.97
N ASN A 21 -7.19 -3.06 24.68
CA ASN A 21 -5.88 -3.40 24.12
C ASN A 21 -5.38 -2.35 23.10
N THR A 22 -5.70 -1.07 23.34
CA THR A 22 -5.53 0.00 22.34
C THR A 22 -4.56 1.06 22.86
N LEU A 23 -3.63 1.44 22.00
CA LEU A 23 -2.78 2.62 22.15
C LEU A 23 -3.40 3.79 21.40
N LEU A 24 -3.63 4.91 22.06
CA LEU A 24 -4.07 6.15 21.43
C LEU A 24 -2.90 7.14 21.43
N LEU A 25 -2.49 7.54 20.22
CA LEU A 25 -1.44 8.52 19.99
C LEU A 25 -2.05 9.82 19.49
N ASP A 26 -1.61 10.93 20.06
CA ASP A 26 -1.93 12.24 19.51
C ASP A 26 -1.14 12.46 18.21
N TYR A 27 -1.79 12.99 17.18
CA TYR A 27 -1.15 13.31 15.90
C TYR A 27 0.04 14.26 16.05
N GLN A 28 0.01 15.21 16.99
CA GLN A 28 1.12 16.14 17.21
C GLN A 28 2.40 15.44 17.71
N VAL A 29 2.28 14.24 18.29
CA VAL A 29 3.43 13.45 18.76
C VAL A 29 4.12 12.72 17.61
N ILE A 30 3.36 12.45 16.54
CA ILE A 30 3.83 11.72 15.35
C ILE A 30 4.80 12.54 14.51
N SER A 31 4.73 13.88 14.56
CA SER A 31 5.48 14.72 13.62
C SER A 31 6.98 14.71 13.84
N ASP A 32 7.47 14.55 15.08
CA ASP A 32 8.88 14.88 15.37
C ASP A 32 9.66 13.88 16.27
N LEU A 33 9.02 12.95 16.97
CA LEU A 33 9.69 12.21 18.06
C LEU A 33 9.52 10.68 18.04
N VAL A 34 8.60 10.15 17.23
CA VAL A 34 8.18 8.76 17.36
C VAL A 34 8.25 8.04 16.02
N ASP A 35 9.10 7.03 15.94
CA ASP A 35 9.17 6.14 14.78
C ASP A 35 8.21 4.94 14.94
N PRO A 36 7.72 4.36 13.82
CA PRO A 36 6.83 3.20 13.85
C PRO A 36 7.39 1.97 14.59
N THR A 37 8.71 1.79 14.61
CA THR A 37 9.37 0.65 15.26
C THR A 37 9.30 0.79 16.78
N SER A 38 9.53 1.98 17.30
CA SER A 38 9.41 2.26 18.74
C SER A 38 7.98 2.05 19.23
N VAL A 39 6.97 2.46 18.45
CA VAL A 39 5.56 2.18 18.78
C VAL A 39 5.25 0.69 18.74
N THR A 40 5.73 -0.03 17.73
CA THR A 40 5.58 -1.49 17.66
C THR A 40 6.13 -2.16 18.92
N ARG A 41 7.33 -1.77 19.35
CA ARG A 41 7.98 -2.30 20.55
C ARG A 41 7.17 -2.00 21.82
N PHE A 42 6.72 -0.74 21.98
CA PHE A 42 5.91 -0.33 23.13
C PHE A 42 4.59 -1.11 23.19
N MET A 43 3.90 -1.25 22.06
CA MET A 43 2.65 -2.01 21.99
C MET A 43 2.86 -3.47 22.39
N HIS A 44 3.93 -4.10 21.90
CA HIS A 44 4.25 -5.49 22.26
C HIS A 44 4.54 -5.66 23.76
N GLN A 45 5.33 -4.77 24.35
CA GLN A 45 5.65 -4.80 25.79
C GLN A 45 4.40 -4.64 26.67
N ASN A 46 3.45 -3.81 26.24
CA ASN A 46 2.21 -3.54 26.97
C ASN A 46 1.03 -4.41 26.53
N LYS A 47 1.26 -5.45 25.71
CA LYS A 47 0.24 -6.36 25.17
C LYS A 47 -0.91 -5.65 24.44
N LEU A 48 -0.63 -4.48 23.85
CA LEU A 48 -1.58 -3.71 23.05
C LEU A 48 -1.61 -4.27 21.63
N LYS A 49 -2.82 -4.40 21.06
CA LYS A 49 -3.07 -4.98 19.74
C LYS A 49 -3.48 -3.95 18.70
N HIS A 50 -3.97 -2.79 19.14
CA HIS A 50 -4.57 -1.81 18.25
C HIS A 50 -3.90 -0.45 18.46
N LEU A 51 -3.66 0.24 17.35
CA LEU A 51 -3.20 1.62 17.36
C LEU A 51 -4.32 2.53 16.84
N VAL A 52 -4.52 3.63 17.53
CA VAL A 52 -5.41 4.72 17.16
C VAL A 52 -4.62 6.01 17.14
N ILE A 53 -4.87 6.84 16.12
CA ILE A 53 -4.28 8.18 16.03
C ILE A 53 -5.41 9.20 16.18
N ALA A 54 -5.30 10.07 17.18
CA ALA A 54 -6.30 11.08 17.48
C ALA A 54 -5.80 12.49 17.17
N ASN A 55 -6.72 13.46 17.23
CA ASN A 55 -6.43 14.88 17.01
C ASN A 55 -5.78 15.19 15.64
N VAL A 56 -6.11 14.39 14.62
CA VAL A 56 -5.59 14.59 13.26
C VAL A 56 -6.25 15.83 12.64
N PRO A 57 -5.48 16.82 12.12
CA PRO A 57 -6.05 17.97 11.42
C PRO A 57 -6.90 17.56 10.21
N SER A 58 -8.01 18.26 9.99
CA SER A 58 -9.01 17.87 8.97
C SER A 58 -8.56 18.10 7.52
N ASP A 59 -7.57 18.95 7.33
CA ASP A 59 -6.94 19.37 6.07
C ASP A 59 -5.68 18.56 5.73
N MET A 60 -5.32 17.61 6.57
CA MET A 60 -4.08 16.87 6.46
C MET A 60 -4.12 15.77 5.38
N ASN A 61 -2.95 15.46 4.79
CA ASN A 61 -2.80 14.30 3.92
C ASN A 61 -2.65 13.01 4.73
N PHE A 62 -3.61 12.09 4.59
CA PHE A 62 -3.67 10.84 5.34
C PHE A 62 -2.81 9.69 4.79
N GLY A 63 -2.18 9.86 3.63
CA GLY A 63 -1.43 8.78 2.95
C GLY A 63 -0.31 8.20 3.82
N HIS A 64 0.35 9.06 4.58
CA HIS A 64 1.45 8.64 5.43
C HIS A 64 1.01 7.88 6.68
N LEU A 65 -0.26 7.97 7.09
CA LEU A 65 -0.76 7.28 8.28
C LEU A 65 -0.81 5.75 8.08
N LYS A 66 -0.90 5.28 6.82
CA LYS A 66 -0.87 3.84 6.49
C LYS A 66 0.39 3.12 6.97
N ARG A 67 1.49 3.84 7.17
CA ARG A 67 2.78 3.25 7.60
C ARG A 67 2.77 2.77 9.05
N TRP A 68 1.80 3.22 9.85
CA TRP A 68 1.75 2.93 11.26
C TRP A 68 1.26 1.49 11.53
N PRO A 69 1.99 0.73 12.36
CA PRO A 69 1.71 -0.67 12.64
C PRO A 69 0.38 -0.81 13.36
N ASN A 70 -0.41 -1.82 12.99
CA ASN A 70 -1.68 -2.14 13.66
C ASN A 70 -2.63 -0.95 13.81
N LEU A 71 -2.57 0.03 12.91
CA LEU A 71 -3.52 1.13 12.87
C LEU A 71 -4.93 0.58 12.61
N ARG A 72 -5.86 0.89 13.51
CA ARG A 72 -7.27 0.45 13.47
C ARG A 72 -8.26 1.61 13.51
N GLY A 73 -7.81 2.80 13.88
CA GLY A 73 -8.66 3.98 13.79
C GLY A 73 -7.93 5.30 13.75
N VAL A 74 -8.65 6.31 13.25
CA VAL A 74 -8.22 7.71 13.17
C VAL A 74 -9.36 8.60 13.65
N PHE A 75 -9.07 9.57 14.53
CA PHE A 75 -9.98 10.64 14.91
C PHE A 75 -9.49 11.97 14.36
N ILE A 76 -10.33 12.62 13.55
CA ILE A 76 -10.06 13.95 13.02
C ILE A 76 -10.53 14.98 14.05
N ALA A 77 -9.70 15.98 14.33
CA ALA A 77 -10.07 17.09 15.20
C ALA A 77 -11.08 18.04 14.51
N PRO A 78 -12.08 18.57 15.24
CA PRO A 78 -12.42 18.21 16.62
C PRO A 78 -13.21 16.90 16.69
N SER A 79 -12.91 16.06 17.69
CA SER A 79 -13.68 14.86 18.04
C SER A 79 -14.09 14.94 19.51
N THR A 80 -15.32 14.55 19.83
CA THR A 80 -15.79 14.51 21.23
C THR A 80 -15.30 13.25 21.94
N ASP A 81 -15.20 13.28 23.26
CA ASP A 81 -14.85 12.11 24.07
C ASP A 81 -15.81 10.93 23.83
N GLU A 82 -17.10 11.21 23.64
CA GLU A 82 -18.10 10.20 23.31
C GLU A 82 -17.79 9.51 21.98
N GLN A 83 -17.43 10.28 20.94
CA GLN A 83 -17.03 9.71 19.65
C GLN A 83 -15.77 8.85 19.79
N VAL A 84 -14.79 9.30 20.57
CA VAL A 84 -13.57 8.54 20.85
C VAL A 84 -13.91 7.21 21.53
N MET A 85 -14.74 7.24 22.57
CA MET A 85 -15.16 6.04 23.29
C MET A 85 -15.94 5.05 22.41
N GLN A 86 -16.88 5.56 21.60
CA GLN A 86 -17.62 4.74 20.64
C GLN A 86 -16.68 4.05 19.64
N GLY A 87 -15.68 4.78 19.12
CA GLY A 87 -14.72 4.21 18.19
C GLY A 87 -13.77 3.22 18.84
N LEU A 88 -13.30 3.46 20.07
CA LEU A 88 -12.49 2.50 20.82
C LEU A 88 -13.26 1.20 21.09
N GLN A 89 -14.54 1.29 21.46
CA GLN A 89 -15.39 0.11 21.65
C GLN A 89 -15.57 -0.67 20.34
N ALA A 90 -15.85 0.03 19.23
CA ALA A 90 -15.96 -0.62 17.92
C ALA A 90 -14.66 -1.33 17.51
N ILE A 91 -13.50 -0.73 17.78
CA ILE A 91 -12.19 -1.32 17.51
C ILE A 91 -11.96 -2.59 18.36
N ALA A 92 -12.35 -2.56 19.64
CA ALA A 92 -12.26 -3.73 20.51
C ALA A 92 -13.15 -4.89 20.01
N GLU A 93 -14.27 -4.59 19.35
CA GLU A 93 -15.14 -5.56 18.66
C GLU A 93 -14.57 -6.02 17.30
N GLY A 94 -13.37 -5.58 16.91
CA GLY A 94 -12.71 -5.96 15.66
C GLY A 94 -13.10 -5.11 14.46
N LYS A 95 -13.86 -4.03 14.64
CA LYS A 95 -14.20 -3.08 13.57
C LYS A 95 -13.05 -2.11 13.33
N LEU A 96 -13.11 -1.41 12.19
CA LEU A 96 -12.21 -0.30 11.88
C LEU A 96 -12.93 1.03 12.09
N TRP A 97 -12.22 2.03 12.60
CA TRP A 97 -12.76 3.37 12.82
C TRP A 97 -12.00 4.40 11.99
N PHE A 98 -12.30 4.46 10.69
CA PHE A 98 -11.67 5.42 9.79
C PHE A 98 -12.70 6.41 9.24
N PRO A 99 -12.45 7.73 9.32
CA PRO A 99 -13.31 8.73 8.70
C PRO A 99 -13.39 8.51 7.19
N ARG A 100 -14.55 8.81 6.60
CA ARG A 100 -14.80 8.60 5.16
C ARG A 100 -13.77 9.26 4.26
N LYS A 101 -13.25 10.43 4.63
CA LYS A 101 -12.18 11.12 3.89
C LYS A 101 -10.88 10.30 3.84
N VAL A 102 -10.53 9.62 4.93
CA VAL A 102 -9.33 8.77 5.03
C VAL A 102 -9.48 7.54 4.15
N THR A 103 -10.61 6.85 4.26
CA THR A 103 -10.88 5.63 3.48
C THR A 103 -11.01 5.92 1.99
N ASP A 104 -11.70 7.00 1.60
CA ASP A 104 -11.83 7.41 0.19
C ASP A 104 -10.45 7.71 -0.43
N HIS A 105 -9.63 8.52 0.26
CA HIS A 105 -8.27 8.81 -0.20
C HIS A 105 -7.45 7.54 -0.37
N TRP A 106 -7.47 6.65 0.63
CA TRP A 106 -6.71 5.40 0.59
C TRP A 106 -7.18 4.43 -0.50
N MET A 107 -8.50 4.35 -0.74
CA MET A 107 -9.10 3.48 -1.74
C MET A 107 -8.79 3.97 -3.16
N ARG A 108 -8.91 5.28 -3.42
CA ARG A 108 -8.52 5.87 -4.72
C ARG A 108 -7.07 5.55 -5.07
N HIS A 109 -6.16 5.68 -4.11
CA HIS A 109 -4.76 5.32 -4.31
C HIS A 109 -4.57 3.83 -4.57
N TYR A 110 -5.27 2.96 -3.83
CA TYR A 110 -5.22 1.51 -4.04
C TYR A 110 -5.69 1.12 -5.45
N LEU A 111 -6.84 1.64 -5.89
CA LEU A 111 -7.39 1.39 -7.22
C LEU A 111 -6.47 1.89 -8.33
N ALA A 112 -5.90 3.10 -8.18
CA ALA A 112 -4.93 3.62 -9.16
C ALA A 112 -3.65 2.75 -9.23
N THR A 113 -3.15 2.25 -8.08
CA THR A 113 -2.01 1.33 -8.08
C THR A 113 -2.37 -0.04 -8.65
N GLU A 114 -3.58 -0.55 -8.39
CA GLU A 114 -4.04 -1.82 -8.97
C GLU A 114 -4.22 -1.70 -10.49
N GLU A 115 -4.73 -0.59 -11.03
CA GLU A 115 -4.78 -0.36 -12.48
C GLU A 115 -3.38 -0.35 -13.13
N HIS A 116 -2.41 0.30 -12.47
CA HIS A 116 -1.01 0.28 -12.91
C HIS A 116 -0.36 -1.10 -12.75
N GLN A 117 -0.73 -1.86 -11.71
CA GLN A 117 -0.23 -3.21 -11.50
C GLN A 117 -0.93 -4.22 -12.39
N GLN A 118 -2.18 -4.01 -12.79
CA GLN A 118 -2.93 -4.90 -13.67
C GLN A 118 -2.44 -4.78 -15.12
N SER A 119 -2.06 -3.57 -15.54
CA SER A 119 -1.28 -3.38 -16.77
C SER A 119 0.10 -4.04 -16.70
N GLN A 120 0.70 -4.16 -15.51
CA GLN A 120 1.93 -4.94 -15.26
C GLN A 120 1.71 -6.44 -14.99
N LYS A 121 0.51 -6.90 -14.63
CA LYS A 121 0.15 -8.31 -14.40
C LYS A 121 -0.02 -9.07 -15.72
N SER A 122 -0.14 -8.38 -16.84
CA SER A 122 0.21 -8.98 -18.12
C SER A 122 1.71 -9.29 -18.08
N LEU A 123 2.08 -10.59 -18.10
CA LEU A 123 3.49 -11.03 -18.06
C LEU A 123 4.34 -10.28 -19.09
N LEU A 124 3.72 -9.92 -20.22
CA LEU A 124 4.25 -9.09 -21.29
C LEU A 124 3.30 -7.93 -21.55
N THR A 125 3.86 -6.73 -21.74
CA THR A 125 3.11 -5.56 -22.24
C THR A 125 2.55 -5.82 -23.64
N GLU A 126 1.57 -5.04 -24.11
CA GLU A 126 1.00 -5.20 -25.47
C GLU A 126 2.07 -5.14 -26.58
N LYS A 127 3.06 -4.26 -26.45
CA LYS A 127 4.16 -4.16 -27.42
C LYS A 127 5.06 -5.39 -27.39
N GLU A 128 5.41 -5.89 -26.20
CA GLU A 128 6.20 -7.11 -26.05
C GLU A 128 5.44 -8.34 -26.55
N MET A 129 4.14 -8.40 -26.29
CA MET A 129 3.23 -9.42 -26.81
C MET A 129 3.22 -9.42 -28.34
N THR A 130 3.12 -8.24 -28.96
CA THR A 130 3.12 -8.08 -30.41
C THR A 130 4.45 -8.56 -31.01
N VAL A 131 5.58 -8.16 -30.43
CA VAL A 131 6.92 -8.62 -30.84
C VAL A 131 7.04 -10.14 -30.73
N LEU A 132 6.57 -10.73 -29.62
CA LEU A 132 6.64 -12.18 -29.41
C LEU A 132 5.75 -12.96 -30.39
N LYS A 133 4.55 -12.45 -30.72
CA LYS A 133 3.65 -13.06 -31.72
C LYS A 133 4.27 -13.05 -33.12
N LEU A 134 4.86 -11.94 -33.53
CA LEU A 134 5.56 -11.84 -34.83
C LEU A 134 6.81 -12.73 -34.86
N LEU A 135 7.54 -12.85 -33.76
CA LEU A 135 8.65 -13.79 -33.66
C LEU A 135 8.16 -15.25 -33.80
N ALA A 136 7.06 -15.60 -33.13
CA ALA A 136 6.48 -16.94 -33.14
C ALA A 136 5.89 -17.34 -34.50
N SER A 137 5.46 -16.37 -35.32
CA SER A 137 5.07 -16.62 -36.72
C SER A 137 6.24 -16.88 -37.67
N GLY A 138 7.48 -16.85 -37.16
CA GLY A 138 8.69 -17.10 -37.95
C GLY A 138 9.26 -15.87 -38.66
N MET A 139 8.74 -14.67 -38.37
CA MET A 139 9.20 -13.44 -39.02
C MET A 139 10.68 -13.13 -38.69
N PRO A 140 11.51 -12.75 -39.68
CA PRO A 140 12.86 -12.25 -39.44
C PRO A 140 12.85 -10.97 -38.60
N LEU A 141 13.85 -10.78 -37.74
CA LEU A 141 13.95 -9.61 -36.84
C LEU A 141 13.89 -8.28 -37.59
N ILE A 142 14.54 -8.20 -38.76
CA ILE A 142 14.54 -7.02 -39.63
C ILE A 142 13.10 -6.70 -40.08
N SER A 143 12.34 -7.70 -40.50
CA SER A 143 10.95 -7.53 -40.92
C SER A 143 10.01 -7.20 -39.75
N ILE A 144 10.31 -7.68 -38.54
CA ILE A 144 9.61 -7.25 -37.31
C ILE A 144 9.87 -5.77 -37.06
N ALA A 145 11.12 -5.33 -37.21
CA ALA A 145 11.53 -3.94 -37.02
C ALA A 145 10.83 -3.00 -38.01
N GLU A 146 10.82 -3.37 -39.30
CA GLU A 146 10.10 -2.67 -40.37
C GLU A 146 8.59 -2.59 -40.08
N ARG A 147 7.97 -3.72 -39.74
CA ARG A 147 6.52 -3.79 -39.47
C ARG A 147 6.09 -2.96 -38.27
N LEU A 148 6.97 -2.81 -37.28
CA LEU A 148 6.72 -2.03 -36.07
C LEU A 148 7.28 -0.60 -36.14
N PHE A 149 7.89 -0.20 -37.27
CA PHE A 149 8.54 1.10 -37.47
C PHE A 149 9.57 1.45 -36.39
N ILE A 150 10.40 0.47 -36.01
CA ILE A 150 11.49 0.61 -35.03
C ILE A 150 12.81 0.02 -35.55
N SER A 151 13.91 0.21 -34.82
CA SER A 151 15.21 -0.37 -35.21
C SER A 151 15.35 -1.84 -34.82
N ASP A 152 16.18 -2.62 -35.54
CA ASP A 152 16.54 -4.00 -35.16
C ASP A 152 17.13 -4.09 -33.74
N ALA A 153 17.93 -3.09 -33.35
CA ALA A 153 18.47 -2.98 -31.99
C ALA A 153 17.33 -2.85 -30.95
N THR A 154 16.30 -2.06 -31.24
CA THR A 154 15.13 -1.90 -30.38
C THR A 154 14.35 -3.22 -30.26
N VAL A 155 14.16 -3.96 -31.36
CA VAL A 155 13.54 -5.30 -31.33
C VAL A 155 14.32 -6.26 -30.44
N ARG A 156 15.66 -6.27 -30.53
CA ARG A 156 16.51 -7.11 -29.67
C ARG A 156 16.39 -6.75 -28.19
N VAL A 157 16.27 -5.46 -27.85
CA VAL A 157 16.02 -5.01 -26.48
C VAL A 157 14.66 -5.50 -25.98
N HIS A 158 13.61 -5.43 -26.81
CA HIS A 158 12.30 -6.00 -26.45
C HIS A 158 12.39 -7.50 -26.21
N LEU A 159 13.07 -8.24 -27.09
CA LEU A 159 13.26 -9.69 -26.94
C LEU A 159 14.02 -10.06 -25.68
N HIS A 160 15.05 -9.29 -25.31
CA HIS A 160 15.77 -9.51 -24.05
C HIS A 160 14.84 -9.39 -22.83
N LYS A 161 14.01 -8.33 -22.79
CA LYS A 161 13.03 -8.12 -21.71
C LYS A 161 11.95 -9.20 -21.70
N ILE A 162 11.47 -9.61 -22.87
CA ILE A 162 10.52 -10.73 -23.03
C ILE A 162 11.13 -12.00 -22.44
N TYR A 163 12.37 -12.33 -22.78
CA TYR A 163 13.03 -13.55 -22.32
C TYR A 163 13.18 -13.59 -20.80
N GLN A 164 13.55 -12.47 -20.19
CA GLN A 164 13.61 -12.34 -18.73
C GLN A 164 12.22 -12.52 -18.09
N LYS A 165 11.19 -11.90 -18.66
CA LYS A 165 9.82 -11.96 -18.14
C LYS A 165 9.22 -13.37 -18.24
N ILE A 166 9.48 -14.11 -19.32
CA ILE A 166 8.93 -15.46 -19.52
C ILE A 166 9.89 -16.58 -19.07
N GLY A 167 11.05 -16.25 -18.52
CA GLY A 167 12.00 -17.21 -17.96
C GLY A 167 12.73 -18.09 -18.98
N VAL A 168 12.89 -17.63 -20.23
CA VAL A 168 13.57 -18.38 -21.30
C VAL A 168 14.92 -17.79 -21.65
N LYS A 169 15.78 -18.56 -22.31
CA LYS A 169 17.17 -18.18 -22.60
C LYS A 169 17.43 -17.84 -24.07
N ASN A 170 16.55 -18.25 -24.99
CA ASN A 170 16.79 -18.07 -26.42
C ASN A 170 15.49 -17.96 -27.25
N LYS A 171 15.67 -17.59 -28.52
CA LYS A 171 14.58 -17.43 -29.50
C LYS A 171 13.69 -18.67 -29.62
N GLN A 172 14.28 -19.87 -29.71
CA GLN A 172 13.51 -21.10 -29.88
C GLN A 172 12.61 -21.37 -28.67
N GLN A 173 13.14 -21.22 -27.45
CA GLN A 173 12.36 -21.35 -26.22
C GLN A 173 11.25 -20.31 -26.12
N ALA A 174 11.50 -19.07 -26.54
CA ALA A 174 10.47 -18.03 -26.57
C ALA A 174 9.33 -18.34 -27.56
N MET A 175 9.67 -18.87 -28.75
CA MET A 175 8.68 -19.30 -29.74
C MET A 175 7.82 -20.46 -29.23
N LEU A 176 8.43 -21.46 -28.59
CA LEU A 176 7.71 -22.58 -27.97
C LEU A 176 6.80 -22.10 -26.83
N TRP A 177 7.31 -21.22 -25.96
CA TRP A 177 6.52 -20.63 -24.89
C TRP A 177 5.29 -19.90 -25.45
N SER A 178 5.47 -19.12 -26.52
CA SER A 178 4.39 -18.41 -27.21
C SER A 178 3.31 -19.36 -27.71
N GLN A 179 3.69 -20.46 -28.38
CA GLN A 179 2.74 -21.47 -28.88
C GLN A 179 1.94 -22.13 -27.75
N GLN A 180 2.54 -22.31 -26.56
CA GLN A 180 1.89 -22.96 -25.42
C GLN A 180 0.96 -22.02 -24.63
N HIS A 181 1.15 -20.70 -24.71
CA HIS A 181 0.48 -19.73 -23.82
C HIS A 181 -0.32 -18.64 -24.54
N LEU A 182 -0.13 -18.45 -25.86
CA LEU A 182 -0.71 -17.35 -26.63
C LEU A 182 -1.57 -17.80 -27.84
N THR A 183 -1.82 -19.10 -27.96
CA THR A 183 -2.69 -19.72 -28.98
C THR A 183 -4.02 -20.09 -28.36
#